data_AF-A0A386PSP7-F1
#
_entry.id   AF-A0A386PSP7-F1
#
_cell.length_a   1.000
_cell.length_b   1.000
_cell.length_c   1.000
_cell.angle_alpha   90.00
_cell.angle_beta   90.00
_cell.angle_gamma   90.00
#
_symmetry.space_group_name_H-M   'P 1'
#
loop_
_entity.id
_entity.type
_entity.pdbx_description
1 polymer ?
#
loop_
_entity_poly.entity_id
_entity_poly.type
_entity_poly.pdbx_seq_one_letter_code
_entity_poly.pdbx_strand_id
1 'polypeptide(L)'
;MNRKRIALLTGLTILMTAAVNTTNPLRNALKNDAEAARIKTNLKPNSKYPDIANKLDLTSMEQYSSVHLFMNVTLKDFYVKESTIDNYGQYHLLLAPIKTSDQYFLVVTKSKAAIKKGHKITVQGFLNGKTKIDDTQLNAGINSKYSNKKVVSILADNIEI
;
A
#
# COMPACT_ATOMS: atom_id res chain seq x y z
N MET A 1 -23.33 45.14 -69.59
CA MET A 1 -22.01 44.82 -70.20
C MET A 1 -21.20 46.11 -70.25
N ASN A 2 -20.32 46.38 -69.29
CA ASN A 2 -18.97 45.82 -69.10
C ASN A 2 -17.93 46.51 -69.99
N ARG A 3 -17.00 47.26 -69.37
CA ARG A 3 -15.54 47.18 -69.54
C ARG A 3 -14.86 48.42 -68.96
N LYS A 4 -14.18 48.25 -67.83
CA LYS A 4 -12.88 48.90 -67.58
C LYS A 4 -11.97 47.88 -66.89
N ARG A 5 -10.91 47.50 -67.61
CA ARG A 5 -9.68 46.85 -67.11
C ARG A 5 -8.81 47.97 -66.49
N ILE A 6 -7.74 47.84 -65.70
CA ILE A 6 -6.59 46.92 -65.60
C ILE A 6 -6.06 47.00 -64.13
N ALA A 7 -5.35 45.96 -63.70
CA ALA A 7 -4.74 45.70 -62.40
C ALA A 7 -3.73 46.74 -61.86
N LEU A 8 -3.48 46.70 -60.54
CA LEU A 8 -2.12 46.89 -60.01
C LEU A 8 -1.88 46.15 -58.68
N LEU A 9 -0.76 45.46 -58.68
CA LEU A 9 -0.12 44.65 -57.64
C LEU A 9 0.69 45.57 -56.71
N THR A 10 0.45 45.56 -55.40
CA THR A 10 1.43 45.93 -54.33
C THR A 10 0.92 45.28 -53.04
N GLY A 11 1.62 44.44 -52.27
CA GLY A 11 3.06 44.33 -52.05
C GLY A 11 3.44 45.03 -50.74
N LEU A 12 2.88 44.59 -49.60
CA LEU A 12 3.25 45.15 -48.28
C LEU A 12 4.45 44.37 -47.72
N THR A 13 5.65 44.90 -47.96
CA THR A 13 6.88 44.52 -47.27
C THR A 13 7.10 45.47 -46.09
N ILE A 14 7.32 44.90 -44.90
CA ILE A 14 7.93 45.63 -43.78
C ILE A 14 9.24 44.90 -43.45
N LEU A 15 10.36 45.54 -43.81
CA LEU A 15 11.68 45.30 -43.23
C LEU A 15 11.74 45.96 -41.86
N MET A 16 12.32 45.29 -40.86
CA MET A 16 13.25 45.87 -39.86
C MET A 16 14.10 44.71 -39.30
N THR A 17 15.32 44.56 -39.80
CA THR A 17 16.62 44.94 -39.20
C THR A 17 17.04 44.10 -37.98
N ALA A 18 18.09 43.31 -38.20
CA ALA A 18 18.78 42.55 -37.18
C ALA A 18 19.60 43.47 -36.27
N ALA A 19 19.46 43.32 -34.96
CA ALA A 19 20.49 43.68 -33.99
C ALA A 19 21.11 42.38 -33.46
N VAL A 20 22.36 42.14 -33.84
CA VAL A 20 23.14 40.99 -33.39
C VAL A 20 23.70 41.33 -32.01
N ASN A 21 23.07 40.84 -30.94
CA ASN A 21 23.71 40.79 -29.63
C ASN A 21 24.31 39.40 -29.45
N THR A 22 25.64 39.35 -29.53
CA THR A 22 26.41 38.15 -29.22
C THR A 22 26.22 37.85 -27.73
N THR A 23 25.38 36.88 -27.41
CA THR A 23 25.36 36.29 -26.08
C THR A 23 25.75 34.83 -26.21
N ASN A 24 26.95 34.57 -25.69
CA ASN A 24 27.61 33.28 -25.70
C ASN A 24 26.70 32.24 -24.99
N PRO A 25 26.18 31.21 -25.68
CA PRO A 25 25.17 30.29 -25.14
C PRO A 25 25.71 29.40 -24.01
N LEU A 26 27.02 29.37 -23.79
CA LEU A 26 27.68 28.58 -22.74
C LEU A 26 27.50 29.14 -21.32
N ARG A 27 26.97 30.35 -21.13
CA ARG A 27 26.88 30.98 -19.79
C ARG A 27 25.52 30.83 -19.09
N ASN A 28 24.48 30.41 -19.80
CA ASN A 28 23.13 30.22 -19.23
C ASN A 28 22.72 28.76 -19.00
N ALA A 29 23.49 27.78 -19.49
CA ALA A 29 23.23 26.37 -19.19
C ALA A 29 23.39 26.06 -17.69
N LEU A 30 24.28 26.76 -16.98
CA LEU A 30 24.58 26.48 -15.56
C LEU A 30 23.54 27.02 -14.55
N LYS A 31 22.55 27.81 -14.97
CA LYS A 31 21.55 28.37 -14.03
C LYS A 31 20.18 27.72 -14.09
N ASN A 32 19.84 26.99 -15.16
CA ASN A 32 18.55 26.30 -15.24
C ASN A 32 18.61 24.83 -14.80
N ASP A 33 19.80 24.25 -14.66
CA ASP A 33 19.97 22.88 -14.14
C ASP A 33 19.82 22.82 -12.60
N ALA A 34 19.82 23.97 -11.91
CA ALA A 34 19.71 24.04 -10.45
C ALA A 34 18.25 24.15 -9.93
N GLU A 35 17.27 24.41 -10.79
CA GLU A 35 15.88 24.65 -10.38
C GLU A 35 14.89 23.56 -10.86
N ALA A 36 15.37 22.52 -11.56
CA ALA A 36 14.62 21.29 -11.79
C ALA A 36 14.90 20.19 -10.73
N ALA A 37 15.82 20.44 -9.79
CA ALA A 37 16.30 19.46 -8.81
C ALA A 37 15.64 19.56 -7.42
N ARG A 38 14.55 20.33 -7.25
CA ARG A 38 13.94 20.59 -5.92
C ARG A 38 12.44 20.41 -5.80
N ILE A 39 11.83 19.63 -6.69
CA ILE A 39 10.66 18.86 -6.28
C ILE A 39 11.12 17.40 -6.15
N LYS A 40 11.80 17.11 -5.03
CA LYS A 40 11.67 15.78 -4.43
C LYS A 40 10.20 15.67 -4.02
N THR A 41 9.32 15.33 -4.96
CA THR A 41 8.20 14.49 -4.60
C THR A 41 8.85 13.28 -3.96
N ASN A 42 8.88 13.27 -2.63
CA ASN A 42 8.91 12.03 -1.89
C ASN A 42 7.65 11.29 -2.32
N LEU A 43 7.67 10.67 -3.50
CA LEU A 43 6.91 9.48 -3.76
C LEU A 43 7.39 8.55 -2.66
N LYS A 44 6.65 8.55 -1.54
CA LYS A 44 6.90 7.64 -0.44
C LYS A 44 7.08 6.29 -1.12
N PRO A 45 8.19 5.56 -0.91
CA PRO A 45 8.29 4.20 -1.40
C PRO A 45 7.02 3.54 -0.92
N ASN A 46 6.15 3.17 -1.86
CA ASN A 46 4.89 2.55 -1.52
C ASN A 46 5.31 1.26 -0.83
N SER A 47 5.30 1.28 0.50
CA SER A 47 5.81 0.17 1.31
C SER A 47 5.14 -1.08 0.77
N LYS A 48 5.92 -2.11 0.44
CA LYS A 48 5.42 -3.39 -0.07
C LYS A 48 4.20 -3.87 0.74
N TYR A 49 4.17 -3.54 2.02
CA TYR A 49 3.08 -3.76 2.96
C TYR A 49 2.55 -2.41 3.51
N PRO A 50 1.48 -1.84 2.94
CA PRO A 50 0.81 -0.68 3.53
C PRO A 50 0.13 -1.07 4.85
N ASP A 51 0.00 -0.13 5.79
CA ASP A 51 -0.79 -0.36 7.02
C ASP A 51 -2.26 -0.65 6.66
N ILE A 52 -2.79 -1.75 7.22
CA ILE A 52 -4.16 -2.20 6.99
C ILE A 52 -5.20 -1.16 7.39
N ALA A 53 -4.94 -0.36 8.44
CA ALA A 53 -5.86 0.67 8.91
C ALA A 53 -6.06 1.81 7.89
N ASN A 54 -5.12 1.97 6.94
CA ASN A 54 -5.25 2.95 5.85
C ASN A 54 -6.02 2.40 4.64
N LYS A 55 -6.36 1.10 4.64
CA LYS A 55 -6.99 0.41 3.50
C LYS A 55 -8.38 -0.11 3.84
N LEU A 56 -8.59 -0.55 5.08
CA LEU A 56 -9.80 -1.23 5.51
C LEU A 56 -10.28 -0.66 6.84
N ASP A 57 -11.60 -0.60 7.01
CA ASP A 57 -12.22 -0.36 8.31
C ASP A 57 -12.20 -1.65 9.14
N LEU A 58 -11.28 -1.69 10.10
CA LEU A 58 -11.04 -2.80 11.01
C LEU A 58 -12.18 -3.03 12.02
N THR A 59 -13.15 -2.12 12.14
CA THR A 59 -14.33 -2.31 12.98
C THR A 59 -15.44 -3.08 12.26
N SER A 60 -15.46 -3.01 10.93
CA SER A 60 -16.54 -3.51 10.08
C SER A 60 -16.05 -4.46 8.98
N MET A 61 -15.15 -5.39 9.32
CA MET A 61 -14.55 -6.32 8.32
C MET A 61 -15.58 -7.21 7.60
N GLU A 62 -16.77 -7.40 8.18
CA GLU A 62 -17.86 -8.15 7.56
C GLU A 62 -18.31 -7.55 6.22
N GLN A 63 -18.16 -6.24 6.00
CA GLN A 63 -18.56 -5.55 4.77
C GLN A 63 -17.74 -5.96 3.53
N TYR A 64 -16.50 -6.40 3.72
CA TYR A 64 -15.60 -6.73 2.62
C TYR A 64 -15.81 -8.18 2.15
N SER A 65 -15.93 -8.42 0.84
CA SER A 65 -15.84 -9.79 0.33
C SER A 65 -14.39 -10.30 0.36
N SER A 66 -14.18 -11.62 0.30
CA SER A 66 -12.83 -12.19 0.31
C SER A 66 -11.92 -11.63 -0.79
N VAL A 67 -12.47 -11.31 -1.96
CA VAL A 67 -11.71 -10.72 -3.08
C VAL A 67 -11.09 -9.37 -2.72
N HIS A 68 -11.78 -8.56 -1.92
CA HIS A 68 -11.26 -7.28 -1.44
C HIS A 68 -10.20 -7.44 -0.35
N LEU A 69 -10.08 -8.64 0.20
CA LEU A 69 -9.12 -9.01 1.24
C LEU A 69 -7.98 -9.86 0.68
N PHE A 70 -7.70 -9.77 -0.63
CA PHE A 70 -6.52 -10.35 -1.26
C PHE A 70 -5.50 -9.25 -1.54
N MET A 71 -4.69 -8.89 -0.54
CA MET A 71 -3.74 -7.79 -0.64
C MET A 71 -2.60 -7.87 0.36
N ASN A 72 -1.47 -7.26 0.01
CA ASN A 72 -0.35 -7.06 0.93
C ASN A 72 -0.70 -6.00 1.97
N VAL A 73 -0.43 -6.28 3.25
CA VAL A 73 -0.70 -5.37 4.35
C VAL A 73 0.30 -5.52 5.50
N THR A 74 0.36 -4.50 6.35
CA THR A 74 0.95 -4.55 7.68
C THR A 74 -0.18 -4.48 8.72
N LEU A 75 -0.26 -5.47 9.60
CA LEU A 75 -1.08 -5.47 10.80
C LEU A 75 -0.23 -4.90 11.93
N LYS A 76 -0.26 -3.58 12.10
CA LYS A 76 0.58 -2.91 13.08
C LYS A 76 -0.02 -2.98 14.49
N ASP A 77 0.75 -3.44 15.47
CA ASP A 77 0.38 -3.44 16.89
C ASP A 77 -0.89 -4.24 17.25
N PHE A 78 -1.14 -5.35 16.55
CA PHE A 78 -2.29 -6.22 16.78
C PHE A 78 -2.12 -7.06 18.04
N TYR A 79 -3.19 -7.19 18.82
CA TYR A 79 -3.21 -8.01 20.03
C TYR A 79 -3.31 -9.49 19.72
N VAL A 80 -2.48 -10.29 20.38
CA VAL A 80 -2.54 -11.75 20.36
C VAL A 80 -3.66 -12.21 21.30
N LYS A 81 -4.80 -12.63 20.74
CA LYS A 81 -5.95 -13.19 21.46
C LYS A 81 -5.75 -14.65 21.86
N GLU A 82 -5.04 -15.41 21.03
CA GLU A 82 -4.63 -16.79 21.29
C GLU A 82 -3.32 -17.08 20.58
N SER A 83 -2.50 -17.92 21.18
CA SER A 83 -1.22 -18.38 20.63
C SER A 83 -1.01 -19.81 21.06
N THR A 84 -0.96 -20.72 20.10
CA THR A 84 -0.60 -22.12 20.32
C THR A 84 0.45 -22.57 19.33
N ILE A 85 1.13 -23.67 19.62
CA ILE A 85 2.16 -24.23 18.76
C ILE A 85 1.72 -25.67 18.44
N ASP A 86 1.67 -26.01 17.16
CA ASP A 86 1.36 -27.36 16.72
C ASP A 86 2.57 -28.32 16.85
N ASN A 87 2.35 -29.59 16.55
CA ASN A 87 3.40 -30.61 16.62
C ASN A 87 4.54 -30.40 15.60
N TYR A 88 4.37 -29.49 14.63
CA TYR A 88 5.38 -29.11 13.64
C TYR A 88 6.14 -27.85 14.02
N GLY A 89 5.89 -27.31 15.23
CA GLY A 89 6.50 -26.08 15.71
C GLY A 89 5.97 -24.82 15.02
N GLN A 90 4.80 -24.88 14.38
CA GLN A 90 4.15 -23.70 13.81
C GLN A 90 3.26 -23.06 14.86
N TYR A 91 3.39 -21.75 15.02
CA TYR A 91 2.46 -20.94 15.77
C TYR A 91 1.14 -20.82 15.01
N HIS A 92 0.04 -21.05 15.72
CA HIS A 92 -1.31 -20.71 15.33
C HIS A 92 -1.75 -19.53 16.17
N LEU A 93 -1.81 -18.36 15.55
CA LEU A 93 -2.09 -17.09 16.23
C LEU A 93 -3.47 -16.58 15.83
N LEU A 94 -4.25 -16.20 16.84
CA LEU A 94 -5.45 -15.41 16.64
C LEU A 94 -5.18 -13.98 17.06
N LEU A 95 -5.23 -13.05 16.11
CA LEU A 95 -4.92 -11.64 16.32
C LEU A 95 -6.18 -10.78 16.24
N ALA A 96 -6.16 -9.63 16.91
CA ALA A 96 -7.23 -8.63 16.85
C ALA A 96 -6.66 -7.21 16.86
N PRO A 97 -7.28 -6.24 16.18
CA PRO A 97 -6.76 -4.87 16.10
C PRO A 97 -6.74 -4.18 17.48
N ILE A 98 -7.68 -4.51 18.36
CA ILE A 98 -7.73 -4.05 19.75
C ILE A 98 -8.14 -5.20 20.68
N LYS A 99 -7.80 -5.08 21.97
CA LYS A 99 -8.04 -6.12 23.00
C LYS A 99 -9.50 -6.55 23.12
N THR A 100 -10.46 -5.65 22.87
CA THR A 100 -11.90 -5.90 22.97
C THR A 100 -12.56 -6.24 21.63
N SER A 101 -11.82 -6.22 20.52
CA SER A 101 -12.40 -6.48 19.20
C SER A 101 -12.83 -7.94 19.04
N ASP A 102 -13.92 -8.11 18.30
CA ASP A 102 -14.43 -9.39 17.78
C ASP A 102 -14.09 -9.59 16.29
N GLN A 103 -13.23 -8.74 15.73
CA GLN A 103 -12.65 -8.92 14.41
C GLN A 103 -11.31 -9.65 14.56
N TYR A 104 -11.22 -10.82 13.94
CA TYR A 104 -10.13 -11.75 14.16
C TYR A 104 -9.33 -12.02 12.89
N PHE A 105 -8.02 -12.15 13.05
CA PHE A 105 -7.08 -12.47 11.98
C PHE A 105 -6.30 -13.72 12.36
N LEU A 106 -6.27 -14.70 11.46
CA LEU A 106 -5.58 -15.97 11.68
C LEU A 106 -4.23 -15.93 10.98
N VAL A 107 -3.16 -16.20 11.74
CA VAL A 107 -1.80 -16.30 11.22
C VAL A 107 -1.24 -17.66 11.62
N VAL A 108 -0.74 -18.43 10.64
CA VAL A 108 0.03 -19.65 10.88
C VAL A 108 1.45 -19.41 10.40
N THR A 109 2.45 -19.59 11.28
CA THR A 109 3.83 -19.16 11.00
C THR A 109 4.85 -19.84 11.89
N LYS A 110 6.14 -19.74 11.54
CA LYS A 110 7.26 -20.14 12.40
C LYS A 110 7.91 -18.90 12.99
N SER A 111 8.22 -18.93 14.27
CA SER A 111 8.97 -17.88 14.96
C SER A 111 10.02 -18.48 15.87
N LYS A 112 11.19 -17.84 15.94
CA LYS A 112 12.24 -18.18 16.91
C LYS A 112 11.96 -17.60 18.30
N ALA A 113 11.23 -16.49 18.36
CA ALA A 113 10.87 -15.82 19.60
C ALA A 113 9.47 -16.25 20.06
N ALA A 114 9.30 -16.34 21.38
CA ALA A 114 8.05 -16.77 21.99
C ALA A 114 6.95 -15.71 21.83
N ILE A 115 5.85 -16.08 21.18
CA ILE A 115 4.68 -15.21 20.99
C ILE A 115 3.65 -15.52 22.06
N LYS A 116 3.44 -14.59 22.98
CA LYS A 116 2.54 -14.76 24.13
C LYS A 116 1.20 -14.07 23.91
N LYS A 117 0.14 -14.71 24.40
CA LYS A 117 -1.20 -14.12 24.48
C LYS A 117 -1.18 -12.81 25.28
N GLY A 118 -1.97 -11.85 24.83
CA GLY A 118 -2.11 -10.53 25.44
C GLY A 118 -1.09 -9.49 25.00
N HIS A 119 0.01 -9.91 24.35
CA HIS A 119 0.99 -8.99 23.77
C HIS A 119 0.48 -8.41 22.46
N LYS A 120 1.13 -7.33 22.02
CA LYS A 120 0.97 -6.78 20.68
C LYS A 120 2.11 -7.27 19.80
N ILE A 121 1.81 -7.54 18.54
CA ILE A 121 2.81 -7.89 17.52
C ILE A 121 2.49 -7.15 16.23
N THR A 122 3.49 -7.01 15.37
CA THR A 122 3.31 -6.49 14.01
C THR A 122 3.54 -7.61 13.00
N VAL A 123 2.60 -7.79 12.08
CA VAL A 123 2.68 -8.82 11.03
C VAL A 123 2.65 -8.16 9.66
N GLN A 124 3.60 -8.49 8.80
CA GLN A 124 3.61 -8.11 7.39
C GLN A 124 3.35 -9.35 6.54
N GLY A 125 2.46 -9.24 5.56
CA GLY A 125 2.13 -10.37 4.71
C GLY A 125 0.98 -10.09 3.76
N PHE A 126 0.37 -11.17 3.28
CA PHE A 126 -0.74 -11.13 2.34
C PHE A 126 -2.02 -11.60 3.02
N LEU A 127 -3.05 -10.75 3.04
CA LEU A 127 -4.39 -11.16 3.41
C LEU A 127 -4.89 -12.19 2.39
N ASN A 128 -5.39 -13.32 2.87
CA ASN A 128 -5.87 -14.44 2.06
C ASN A 128 -7.36 -14.70 2.30
N GLY A 129 -8.16 -13.63 2.29
CA GLY A 129 -9.62 -13.74 2.34
C GLY A 129 -10.19 -14.17 3.69
N LYS A 130 -11.51 -14.35 3.70
CA LYS A 130 -12.25 -14.83 4.88
C LYS A 130 -12.22 -16.35 4.96
N THR A 131 -12.05 -16.85 6.17
CA THR A 131 -12.22 -18.24 6.53
C THR A 131 -12.88 -18.34 7.89
N LYS A 132 -12.83 -19.51 8.51
CA LYS A 132 -13.28 -19.74 9.88
C LYS A 132 -12.25 -20.55 10.65
N ILE A 133 -12.32 -20.47 11.97
CA ILE A 133 -11.62 -21.43 12.84
C ILE A 133 -12.30 -22.79 12.67
N ASP A 134 -11.54 -23.74 12.14
CA ASP A 134 -11.92 -25.11 11.82
C ASP A 134 -11.19 -26.11 12.74
N ASP A 135 -11.43 -27.40 12.52
CA ASP A 135 -10.85 -28.47 13.32
C ASP A 135 -9.32 -28.49 13.27
N THR A 136 -8.72 -28.06 12.15
CA THR A 136 -7.26 -27.91 12.04
C THR A 136 -6.71 -27.01 13.15
N GLN A 137 -7.37 -25.88 13.37
CA GLN A 137 -6.93 -24.86 14.32
C GLN A 137 -7.26 -25.27 15.75
N LEU A 138 -8.40 -25.93 15.95
CA LEU A 138 -8.78 -26.49 17.25
C LEU A 138 -7.80 -27.60 17.68
N ASN A 139 -7.41 -28.48 16.76
CA ASN A 139 -6.45 -29.54 17.00
C ASN A 139 -5.03 -29.01 17.24
N ALA A 140 -4.70 -27.84 16.69
CA ALA A 140 -3.47 -27.10 17.02
C ALA A 140 -3.52 -26.42 18.40
N GLY A 141 -4.63 -26.53 19.14
CA GLY A 141 -4.79 -26.06 20.51
C GLY A 141 -5.54 -24.73 20.65
N ILE A 142 -6.02 -24.13 19.57
CA ILE A 142 -6.87 -22.93 19.67
C ILE A 142 -8.11 -23.27 20.51
N ASN A 143 -8.43 -22.39 21.45
CA ASN A 143 -9.54 -22.62 22.37
C ASN A 143 -10.88 -22.80 21.62
N SER A 144 -11.65 -23.81 22.00
CA SER A 144 -12.93 -24.18 21.36
C SER A 144 -13.98 -23.06 21.34
N LYS A 145 -13.88 -22.05 22.23
CA LYS A 145 -14.76 -20.87 22.19
C LYS A 145 -14.67 -20.07 20.87
N TYR A 146 -13.57 -20.25 20.12
CA TYR A 146 -13.39 -19.62 18.82
C TYR A 146 -13.87 -20.48 17.65
N SER A 147 -14.36 -21.71 17.91
CA SER A 147 -14.87 -22.60 16.87
C SER A 147 -15.90 -21.92 15.97
N ASN A 148 -15.76 -22.09 14.66
CA ASN A 148 -16.63 -21.53 13.61
C ASN A 148 -16.72 -19.99 13.61
N LYS A 149 -15.90 -19.28 14.39
CA LYS A 149 -15.76 -17.82 14.29
C LYS A 149 -15.15 -17.47 12.93
N LYS A 150 -15.71 -16.46 12.28
CA LYS A 150 -15.15 -15.90 11.04
C LYS A 150 -13.85 -15.17 11.35
N VAL A 151 -12.86 -15.38 10.50
CA VAL A 151 -11.54 -14.76 10.61
C VAL A 151 -11.04 -14.36 9.23
N VAL A 152 -10.09 -13.43 9.17
CA VAL A 152 -9.35 -13.13 7.95
C VAL A 152 -8.00 -13.87 8.02
N SER A 153 -7.72 -14.70 7.03
CA SER A 153 -6.45 -15.44 6.97
C SER A 153 -5.32 -14.55 6.49
N ILE A 154 -4.11 -14.75 7.00
CA ILE A 154 -2.92 -14.03 6.59
C ILE A 154 -1.77 -15.00 6.39
N LEU A 155 -1.15 -14.89 5.22
CA LEU A 155 0.13 -15.50 4.92
C LEU A 155 1.22 -14.52 5.36
N ALA A 156 1.85 -14.81 6.50
CA ALA A 156 2.85 -13.93 7.09
C ALA A 156 4.22 -14.11 6.43
N ASP A 157 4.79 -13.01 5.95
CA ASP A 157 6.16 -12.96 5.43
C ASP A 157 7.16 -12.54 6.51
N ASN A 158 6.75 -11.64 7.40
CA ASN A 158 7.57 -11.14 8.51
C ASN A 158 6.71 -10.87 9.75
N ILE A 159 7.29 -11.12 10.92
CA ILE A 159 6.66 -10.89 12.22
C ILE A 159 7.66 -10.21 13.15
N GLU A 160 7.22 -9.12 13.75
CA GLU A 160 7.93 -8.35 14.77
C GLU A 160 7.15 -8.49 16.10
N ILE A 161 7.85 -8.87 17.17
CA ILE A 161 7.29 -9.22 18.49
C ILE A 161 7.71 -8.18 19.52
#